data_AF-A0A3D3LCN1-F1
#
_entry.id   AF-A0A3D3LCN1-F1
#
_cell.length_a   1.000
_cell.length_b   1.000
_cell.length_c   1.000
_cell.angle_alpha   90.00
_cell.angle_beta   90.00
_cell.angle_gamma   90.00
#
_symmetry.space_group_name_H-M   'P 1'
#
loop_
_entity.id
_entity.type
_entity.pdbx_description
1 polymer ?
#
loop_
_entity_poly.entity_id
_entity_poly.type
_entity_poly.pdbx_seq_one_letter_code
_entity_poly.pdbx_strand_id
1 'polypeptide(L)'
;MVPAPSVARVPLLDPAYAFEAKADGVFRISISDPLNAANGRRHPYTLRVRSLDDPDTRAAIAMHALPPRAAATGPHVIAPANLWRGGISVIEVALPLRTALSGPVEITTRAPLPAGVTVLGGFAGKGQRMACLAFQAAGDAPPGHAILTDLPPALHLTRTVADTNREFLFTRLGGPPVLAVVDQPAPARLELPAITEVKAGEKVEIIVKAHRAEACTEALVLKVIGLGDPAKAPAVTIPAKAAEARLVVDAKALALAPGEHGFILQGPAVMPVGKNAPKPASFLVHSNPARLRVK
;
A
#
# COMPACT_ATOMS: atom_id res chain seq x y z
N MET A 1 -1.10 -18.28 -2.84
CA MET A 1 -1.55 -17.59 -1.61
C MET A 1 -1.18 -16.13 -1.76
N VAL A 2 -2.09 -15.20 -1.52
CA VAL A 2 -2.05 -13.82 -2.05
C VAL A 2 -1.72 -12.83 -0.93
N PRO A 3 -0.89 -11.80 -1.17
CA PRO A 3 -0.72 -10.73 -0.19
C PRO A 3 -2.00 -9.90 -0.09
N ALA A 4 -2.64 -9.95 1.07
CA ALA A 4 -3.49 -8.86 1.55
C ALA A 4 -2.57 -7.74 2.08
N PRO A 5 -3.03 -6.47 2.17
CA PRO A 5 -2.27 -5.43 2.87
C PRO A 5 -1.76 -5.98 4.20
N SER A 6 -0.48 -5.72 4.47
CA SER A 6 0.28 -6.36 5.56
C SER A 6 -0.41 -6.25 6.92
N VAL A 7 -1.24 -5.22 7.09
CA VAL A 7 -2.07 -5.01 8.28
C VAL A 7 -3.46 -4.53 7.85
N ALA A 8 -4.46 -5.42 7.84
CA ALA A 8 -5.86 -5.05 7.58
C ALA A 8 -6.49 -4.17 8.69
N ARG A 9 -5.85 -4.10 9.86
CA ARG A 9 -6.26 -3.27 11.01
C ARG A 9 -5.03 -2.80 11.75
N VAL A 10 -4.54 -1.60 11.48
CA VAL A 10 -3.58 -0.97 12.39
C VAL A 10 -4.39 -0.53 13.61
N PRO A 11 -4.15 -1.12 14.80
CA PRO A 11 -4.91 -0.78 15.99
C PRO A 11 -4.38 0.55 16.54
N LEU A 12 -4.74 1.66 15.88
CA LEU A 12 -4.65 2.95 16.53
C LEU A 12 -5.87 3.06 17.45
N LEU A 13 -5.62 3.16 18.75
CA LEU A 13 -6.67 3.27 19.78
C LEU A 13 -7.28 4.67 19.84
N ASP A 14 -6.73 5.63 19.09
CA ASP A 14 -7.25 6.99 19.04
C ASP A 14 -8.57 7.04 18.24
N PRO A 15 -9.69 7.42 18.86
CA PRO A 15 -10.97 7.50 18.15
C PRO A 15 -10.94 8.66 17.15
N ALA A 16 -11.29 8.36 15.90
CA ALA A 16 -11.53 9.34 14.86
C ALA A 16 -12.99 9.30 14.40
N TYR A 17 -13.64 10.46 14.38
CA TYR A 17 -15.04 10.61 13.97
C TYR A 17 -15.19 11.79 13.02
N ALA A 18 -16.08 11.65 12.04
CA ALA A 18 -16.45 12.74 11.15
C ALA A 18 -17.89 13.15 11.46
N PHE A 19 -18.08 14.45 11.61
CA PHE A 19 -19.34 15.07 11.98
C PHE A 19 -19.73 16.07 10.91
N GLU A 20 -20.96 15.98 10.42
CA GLU A 20 -21.58 16.94 9.52
C GLU A 20 -22.73 17.62 10.27
N ALA A 21 -22.64 18.94 10.46
CA ALA A 21 -23.67 19.72 11.10
C ALA A 21 -24.90 19.79 10.18
N LYS A 22 -26.08 19.40 10.68
CA LYS A 22 -27.34 19.48 9.92
C LYS A 22 -27.97 20.88 9.90
N ALA A 23 -27.51 21.76 10.78
CA ALA A 23 -27.93 23.15 10.90
C ALA A 23 -26.84 23.93 11.66
N ASP A 24 -26.86 25.25 11.56
CA ASP A 24 -25.98 26.10 12.36
C ASP A 24 -26.34 26.01 13.84
N GLY A 25 -25.32 26.03 14.70
CA GLY A 25 -25.54 25.97 16.14
C GLY A 25 -24.29 25.64 16.94
N VAL A 26 -24.47 25.52 18.25
CA VAL A 26 -23.42 25.11 19.19
C VAL A 26 -23.53 23.61 19.45
N PHE A 27 -22.47 22.89 19.10
CA PHE A 27 -22.37 21.45 19.32
C PHE A 27 -21.46 21.16 20.53
N ARG A 28 -21.81 20.13 21.30
CA ARG A 28 -21.01 19.65 22.44
C ARG A 28 -20.48 18.26 22.14
N ILE A 29 -19.20 18.05 22.41
CA ILE A 29 -18.54 16.74 22.31
C ILE A 29 -18.29 16.24 23.73
N SER A 30 -18.72 15.01 24.01
CA SER A 30 -18.45 14.32 25.27
C SER A 30 -17.63 13.07 24.98
N ILE A 31 -16.51 12.90 25.70
CA ILE A 31 -15.64 11.73 25.59
C ILE A 31 -15.74 10.97 26.91
N SER A 32 -16.09 9.68 26.84
CA SER A 32 -16.09 8.78 27.98
C SER A 32 -15.12 7.64 27.71
N ASP A 33 -14.11 7.51 28.56
CA ASP A 33 -13.13 6.43 28.50
C ASP A 33 -13.07 5.72 29.86
N PRO A 34 -13.84 4.65 30.03
CA PRO A 34 -13.89 3.92 31.29
C PRO A 34 -12.58 3.19 31.62
N LEU A 35 -11.72 2.91 30.62
CA LEU A 35 -10.47 2.18 30.80
C LEU A 35 -9.35 3.10 31.32
N ASN A 36 -9.25 4.32 30.78
CA ASN A 36 -8.33 5.33 31.30
C ASN A 36 -8.75 5.79 32.71
N ALA A 37 -10.06 5.89 32.97
CA ALA A 37 -10.57 6.25 34.29
C ALA A 37 -10.26 5.19 35.37
N ALA A 38 -10.26 3.90 35.01
CA ALA A 38 -10.03 2.79 35.94
C ALA A 38 -8.56 2.60 36.35
N ASN A 39 -7.60 3.04 35.52
CA ASN A 39 -6.17 2.78 35.75
C ASN A 39 -5.48 3.76 36.71
N GLY A 40 -6.20 4.71 37.32
CA GLY A 40 -5.66 5.69 38.27
C GLY A 40 -4.67 6.72 37.67
N ARG A 41 -4.16 6.46 36.46
CA ARG A 41 -3.37 7.37 35.63
C ARG A 41 -4.31 8.02 34.62
N ARG A 42 -4.63 9.30 34.80
CA ARG A 42 -5.39 10.07 33.82
C ARG A 42 -4.47 10.44 32.66
N HIS A 43 -4.46 9.65 31.59
CA HIS A 43 -3.80 10.08 30.36
C HIS A 43 -4.53 11.31 29.80
N PRO A 44 -3.84 12.43 29.53
CA PRO A 44 -4.47 13.62 28.97
C PRO A 44 -4.91 13.35 27.53
N TYR A 45 -6.14 13.74 27.19
CA TYR A 45 -6.63 13.72 25.81
C TYR A 45 -6.28 15.03 25.11
N THR A 46 -6.02 14.95 23.81
CA THR A 46 -5.96 16.12 22.93
C THR A 46 -7.12 16.05 21.95
N LEU A 47 -8.08 16.96 22.06
CA LEU A 47 -9.13 17.12 21.05
C LEU A 47 -8.58 17.93 19.87
N ARG A 48 -8.77 17.42 18.65
CA ARG A 48 -8.47 18.15 17.42
C ARG A 48 -9.68 18.16 16.53
N VAL A 49 -10.11 19.35 16.15
CA VAL A 49 -11.19 19.58 15.18
C VAL A 49 -10.55 20.18 13.93
N ARG A 50 -10.87 19.62 12.78
CA ARG A 50 -10.22 19.92 11.50
C ARG A 50 -11.23 19.75 10.38
N SER A 51 -11.04 20.50 9.30
CA SER A 51 -11.79 20.27 8.06
C SER A 51 -11.46 18.88 7.52
N LEU A 52 -12.43 18.25 6.85
CA LEU A 52 -12.23 16.98 6.15
C LEU A 52 -11.36 17.10 4.90
N ASP A 53 -11.20 18.33 4.39
CA ASP A 53 -10.33 18.65 3.26
C ASP A 53 -8.86 18.81 3.66
N ASP A 54 -8.57 18.97 4.96
CA ASP A 54 -7.21 18.91 5.47
C ASP A 54 -6.80 17.43 5.54
N PRO A 55 -5.73 16.99 4.84
CA PRO A 55 -5.25 15.62 4.90
C PRO A 55 -4.40 15.36 6.17
N ASP A 56 -4.95 14.66 7.18
CA ASP A 56 -4.16 14.29 8.38
C ASP A 56 -3.26 13.10 8.06
N THR A 57 -1.98 13.36 7.91
CA THR A 57 -0.96 12.31 7.72
C THR A 57 -0.04 12.18 8.93
N ARG A 58 -0.28 12.90 10.03
CA ARG A 58 0.61 12.87 11.21
C ARG A 58 0.62 11.53 11.92
N ALA A 59 -0.53 10.86 11.94
CA ALA A 59 -0.67 9.50 12.43
C ALA A 59 -0.55 8.47 11.30
N ALA A 60 -0.10 8.87 10.10
CA ALA A 60 0.18 7.91 9.06
C ALA A 60 1.28 6.95 9.54
N ILE A 61 1.31 5.75 8.99
CA ILE A 61 2.24 4.71 9.42
C ILE A 61 2.78 4.08 8.14
N ALA A 62 4.07 4.27 7.88
CA ALA A 62 4.71 3.76 6.68
C ALA A 62 5.30 2.36 6.95
N MET A 63 4.94 1.39 6.13
CA MET A 63 5.29 -0.01 6.32
C MET A 63 5.80 -0.59 5.01
N HIS A 64 6.77 -1.46 5.11
CA HIS A 64 7.20 -2.22 3.95
C HIS A 64 6.14 -3.26 3.57
N ALA A 65 5.82 -3.37 2.28
CA ALA A 65 4.83 -4.34 1.79
C ALA A 65 5.28 -5.77 2.14
N LEU A 66 4.51 -6.47 2.97
CA LEU A 66 4.84 -7.85 3.32
C LEU A 66 4.37 -8.80 2.22
N PRO A 67 5.23 -9.72 1.79
CA PRO A 67 4.81 -10.80 0.91
C PRO A 67 3.93 -11.79 1.69
N PRO A 68 3.05 -12.56 1.01
CA PRO A 68 2.15 -13.49 1.68
C PRO A 68 2.95 -14.59 2.39
N ARG A 69 2.46 -15.00 3.57
CA ARG A 69 3.04 -16.10 4.35
C ARG A 69 3.01 -17.38 3.50
N ALA A 70 4.17 -17.95 3.19
CA ALA A 70 4.23 -19.23 2.48
C ALA A 70 3.65 -20.33 3.37
N ALA A 71 2.73 -21.14 2.83
CA ALA A 71 2.30 -22.37 3.50
C ALA A 71 3.47 -23.35 3.55
N ALA A 72 3.87 -23.73 4.77
CA ALA A 72 4.77 -24.80 5.26
C ALA A 72 6.00 -25.30 4.45
N THR A 73 6.12 -25.13 3.13
CA THR A 73 7.32 -25.38 2.33
C THR A 73 7.17 -24.66 0.98
N GLY A 74 7.46 -23.35 0.94
CA GLY A 74 7.39 -22.50 -0.26
C GLY A 74 8.58 -21.53 -0.34
N PRO A 75 8.85 -20.93 -1.52
CA PRO A 75 10.15 -20.34 -1.89
C PRO A 75 10.66 -19.30 -0.89
N HIS A 76 12.00 -19.11 -0.83
CA HIS A 76 12.64 -18.06 -0.04
C HIS A 76 12.06 -16.70 -0.43
N VAL A 77 11.25 -16.14 0.45
CA VAL A 77 10.58 -14.88 0.22
C VAL A 77 11.45 -13.76 0.78
N ILE A 78 11.95 -12.89 -0.08
CA ILE A 78 12.80 -11.76 0.32
C ILE A 78 11.94 -10.70 1.00
N ALA A 79 12.30 -10.35 2.24
CA ALA A 79 11.66 -9.35 3.06
C ALA A 79 11.80 -7.92 2.46
N PRO A 80 10.98 -6.95 2.90
CA PRO A 80 10.74 -5.72 2.14
C PRO A 80 11.58 -4.53 2.69
N ALA A 81 12.07 -3.53 1.94
CA ALA A 81 11.94 -3.18 0.52
C ALA A 81 13.33 -3.04 -0.16
N ASN A 82 13.66 -4.04 -0.98
CA ASN A 82 14.73 -3.91 -1.97
C ASN A 82 14.12 -3.35 -3.27
N LEU A 83 14.63 -2.22 -3.72
CA LEU A 83 14.33 -1.62 -5.01
C LEU A 83 15.33 -2.17 -6.03
N TRP A 84 14.83 -3.03 -6.91
CA TRP A 84 15.63 -3.65 -7.96
C TRP A 84 15.86 -2.66 -9.09
N ARG A 85 17.02 -2.74 -9.77
CA ARG A 85 17.31 -1.87 -10.92
C ARG A 85 16.25 -2.04 -12.00
N GLY A 86 15.74 -0.93 -12.52
CA GLY A 86 14.65 -0.91 -13.49
C GLY A 86 13.28 -1.34 -12.94
N GLY A 87 13.17 -1.64 -11.65
CA GLY A 87 11.95 -2.11 -10.99
C GLY A 87 11.20 -1.01 -10.24
N ILE A 88 10.04 -1.41 -9.71
CA ILE A 88 9.20 -0.57 -8.84
C ILE A 88 8.99 -1.30 -7.51
N SER A 89 9.18 -0.57 -6.41
CA SER A 89 8.89 -1.03 -5.06
C SER A 89 7.97 -0.04 -4.37
N VAL A 90 7.20 -0.51 -3.39
CA VAL A 90 6.19 0.30 -2.70
C VAL A 90 6.37 0.21 -1.19
N ILE A 91 6.08 1.34 -0.54
CA ILE A 91 5.86 1.43 0.90
C ILE A 91 4.36 1.62 1.10
N GLU A 92 3.74 0.72 1.84
CA GLU A 92 2.34 0.84 2.26
C GLU A 92 2.24 1.91 3.34
N VAL A 93 1.30 2.84 3.22
CA VAL A 93 1.08 3.91 4.18
C VAL A 93 -0.34 3.80 4.72
N ALA A 94 -0.44 3.35 5.97
CA ALA A 94 -1.71 3.31 6.69
C ALA A 94 -2.06 4.69 7.22
N LEU A 95 -3.35 5.05 7.13
CA LEU A 95 -3.90 6.35 7.50
C LEU A 95 -5.04 6.14 8.50
N PRO A 96 -4.73 5.77 9.76
CA PRO A 96 -5.69 5.28 10.74
C PRO A 96 -6.76 6.31 11.15
N LEU A 97 -6.42 7.61 11.15
CA LEU A 97 -7.34 8.68 11.54
C LEU A 97 -8.34 9.08 10.44
N ARG A 98 -8.27 8.47 9.26
CA ARG A 98 -9.22 8.79 8.17
C ARG A 98 -10.57 8.13 8.41
N THR A 99 -11.63 8.87 8.13
CA THR A 99 -13.02 8.42 8.09
C THR A 99 -13.52 8.35 6.64
N ALA A 100 -14.70 7.75 6.41
CA ALA A 100 -15.34 7.70 5.10
C ALA A 100 -15.57 9.09 4.45
N LEU A 101 -15.61 10.17 5.25
CA LEU A 101 -15.80 11.54 4.75
C LEU A 101 -14.49 12.27 4.43
N SER A 102 -13.33 11.73 4.79
CA SER A 102 -12.03 12.38 4.58
C SER A 102 -11.73 12.57 3.09
N GLY A 103 -11.35 13.79 2.69
CA GLY A 103 -10.97 14.12 1.32
C GLY A 103 -9.71 13.37 0.86
N PRO A 104 -9.45 13.27 -0.46
CA PRO A 104 -8.29 12.56 -1.00
C PRO A 104 -6.96 13.14 -0.47
N VAL A 105 -5.92 12.32 -0.43
CA VAL A 105 -4.58 12.74 0.02
C VAL A 105 -3.49 12.17 -0.89
N GLU A 106 -2.53 13.03 -1.24
CA GLU A 106 -1.28 12.63 -1.87
C GLU A 106 -0.23 12.34 -0.80
N ILE A 107 0.47 11.22 -0.96
CA ILE A 107 1.59 10.83 -0.13
C ILE A 107 2.85 10.96 -0.98
N THR A 108 3.84 11.64 -0.44
CA THR A 108 5.16 11.80 -1.06
C THR A 108 6.22 11.83 0.03
N THR A 109 7.49 11.76 -0.38
CA THR A 109 8.65 11.95 0.49
C THR A 109 9.60 12.94 -0.17
N ARG A 110 10.23 13.76 0.67
CA ARG A 110 11.29 14.72 0.36
C ARG A 110 12.64 14.23 0.91
N ALA A 111 12.71 13.04 1.50
CA ALA A 111 13.95 12.47 1.98
C ALA A 111 14.96 12.35 0.81
N PRO A 112 16.26 12.57 1.06
CA PRO A 112 17.29 12.35 0.05
C PRO A 112 17.28 10.90 -0.40
N LEU A 113 17.08 10.68 -1.71
CA LEU A 113 17.05 9.34 -2.29
C LEU A 113 18.40 8.95 -2.90
N PRO A 114 18.69 7.64 -3.04
CA PRO A 114 19.85 7.19 -3.79
C PRO A 114 19.80 7.66 -5.25
N ALA A 115 20.96 7.85 -5.86
CA ALA A 115 21.04 8.26 -7.26
C ALA A 115 20.29 7.29 -8.18
N GLY A 116 19.58 7.82 -9.17
CA GLY A 116 18.77 7.03 -10.09
C GLY A 116 17.44 6.52 -9.51
N VAL A 117 17.08 6.89 -8.28
CA VAL A 117 15.77 6.57 -7.68
C VAL A 117 14.80 7.75 -7.81
N THR A 118 13.59 7.48 -8.27
CA THR A 118 12.51 8.46 -8.43
C THR A 118 11.30 8.09 -7.56
N VAL A 119 10.73 9.08 -6.87
CA VAL A 119 9.42 8.95 -6.21
C VAL A 119 8.33 9.06 -7.26
N LEU A 120 7.51 8.01 -7.41
CA LEU A 120 6.33 8.06 -8.30
C LEU A 120 5.09 8.64 -7.59
N GLY A 121 5.17 8.80 -6.26
CA GLY A 121 4.10 9.28 -5.41
C GLY A 121 3.20 8.17 -4.92
N GLY A 122 2.28 8.53 -4.04
CA GLY A 122 1.22 7.68 -3.53
C GLY A 122 -0.07 8.47 -3.40
N PHE A 123 -1.20 7.77 -3.44
CA PHE A 123 -2.51 8.40 -3.37
C PHE A 123 -3.45 7.53 -2.54
N ALA A 124 -4.19 8.17 -1.63
CA ALA A 124 -5.38 7.59 -1.02
C ALA A 124 -6.59 8.44 -1.41
N GLY A 125 -7.56 7.79 -2.04
CA GLY A 125 -8.84 8.41 -2.40
C GLY A 125 -9.69 8.78 -1.20
N LYS A 126 -10.84 9.38 -1.48
CA LYS A 126 -11.82 9.75 -0.44
C LYS A 126 -12.17 8.53 0.43
N GLY A 127 -12.07 8.69 1.74
CA GLY A 127 -12.39 7.64 2.71
C GLY A 127 -11.41 6.46 2.79
N GLN A 128 -10.43 6.37 1.88
CA GLN A 128 -9.43 5.30 1.90
C GLN A 128 -8.46 5.48 3.08
N ARG A 129 -8.17 4.38 3.76
CA ARG A 129 -7.25 4.34 4.93
C ARG A 129 -5.88 3.76 4.60
N MET A 130 -5.64 3.43 3.34
CA MET A 130 -4.38 2.90 2.85
C MET A 130 -3.98 3.64 1.58
N ALA A 131 -2.69 3.99 1.49
CA ALA A 131 -2.03 4.43 0.28
C ALA A 131 -0.80 3.53 0.01
N CYS A 132 -0.32 3.52 -1.22
CA CYS A 132 0.98 2.95 -1.56
C CYS A 132 1.86 4.06 -2.13
N LEU A 133 3.00 4.33 -1.49
CA LEU A 133 4.03 5.24 -1.97
C LEU A 133 5.03 4.45 -2.81
N ALA A 134 5.07 4.73 -4.11
CA ALA A 134 5.87 3.98 -5.06
C ALA A 134 7.20 4.67 -5.40
N PHE A 135 8.23 3.84 -5.60
CA PHE A 135 9.58 4.25 -5.97
C PHE A 135 10.04 3.44 -7.18
N GLN A 136 10.74 4.09 -8.09
CA GLN A 136 11.33 3.45 -9.26
C GLN A 136 12.85 3.67 -9.25
N ALA A 137 13.61 2.61 -9.54
CA ALA A 137 15.04 2.74 -9.84
C ALA A 137 15.26 2.72 -11.35
N ALA A 138 16.21 3.53 -11.82
CA ALA A 138 16.78 3.42 -13.15
C ALA A 138 17.45 2.04 -13.34
N GLY A 139 17.64 1.62 -14.59
CA GLY A 139 18.26 0.33 -14.93
C GLY A 139 19.74 0.24 -14.52
N ASP A 140 20.39 1.39 -14.35
CA ASP A 140 21.79 1.57 -14.00
C ASP A 140 21.99 2.20 -12.61
N ALA A 141 20.92 2.31 -11.81
CA ALA A 141 20.99 2.93 -10.49
C ALA A 141 22.04 2.26 -9.59
N PRO A 142 23.01 3.02 -9.02
CA PRO A 142 24.01 2.45 -8.13
C PRO A 142 23.38 1.91 -6.85
N PRO A 143 23.97 0.88 -6.21
CA PRO A 143 23.52 0.42 -4.91
C PRO A 143 23.63 1.54 -3.89
N GLY A 144 22.64 1.65 -3.02
CA GLY A 144 22.56 2.71 -2.03
C GLY A 144 21.32 2.57 -1.17
N HIS A 145 21.20 3.37 -0.13
CA HIS A 145 20.03 3.36 0.74
C HIS A 145 19.65 4.76 1.18
N ALA A 146 18.37 4.93 1.52
CA ALA A 146 17.83 6.13 2.14
C ALA A 146 16.91 5.74 3.29
N ILE A 147 17.03 6.47 4.39
CA ILE A 147 16.08 6.42 5.50
C ILE A 147 15.05 7.52 5.23
N LEU A 148 13.78 7.15 5.10
CA LEU A 148 12.72 8.08 4.75
C LEU A 148 12.20 8.82 5.99
N THR A 149 13.04 9.69 6.55
CA THR A 149 12.84 10.31 7.88
C THR A 149 11.66 11.28 7.96
N ASP A 150 11.15 11.74 6.83
CA ASP A 150 9.97 12.59 6.74
C ASP A 150 8.66 11.79 6.66
N LEU A 151 8.75 10.47 6.48
CA LEU A 151 7.62 9.57 6.65
C LEU A 151 7.50 9.18 8.13
N PRO A 152 6.26 9.07 8.64
CA PRO A 152 6.07 8.64 10.02
C PRO A 152 6.67 7.26 10.32
N PRO A 153 6.98 6.98 11.61
CA PRO A 153 7.63 5.75 12.04
C PRO A 153 6.91 4.49 11.54
N ALA A 154 7.69 3.49 11.15
CA ALA A 154 7.14 2.22 10.70
C ALA A 154 6.62 1.41 11.88
N LEU A 155 5.55 0.65 11.66
CA LEU A 155 5.11 -0.33 12.65
C LEU A 155 5.98 -1.58 12.50
N HIS A 156 6.94 -1.80 13.41
CA HIS A 156 7.81 -2.97 13.32
C HIS A 156 8.15 -3.58 14.68
N LEU A 157 7.24 -4.47 15.12
CA LEU A 157 7.58 -5.81 15.59
C LEU A 157 6.25 -6.56 15.75
N THR A 158 5.90 -7.41 14.80
CA THR A 158 4.76 -8.31 14.96
C THR A 158 5.29 -9.65 15.45
N ARG A 159 5.17 -9.93 16.75
CA ARG A 159 5.29 -11.30 17.22
C ARG A 159 4.08 -12.06 16.66
N THR A 160 4.32 -13.12 15.89
CA THR A 160 3.24 -14.03 15.49
C THR A 160 2.63 -14.62 16.75
N VAL A 161 1.40 -14.24 17.04
CA VAL A 161 0.56 -14.81 18.09
C VAL A 161 -0.25 -15.97 17.49
N ALA A 162 -0.49 -17.02 18.27
CA ALA A 162 -1.19 -18.21 17.78
C ALA A 162 -2.69 -17.96 17.57
N ASP A 163 -3.29 -17.09 18.39
CA ASP A 163 -4.70 -16.70 18.33
C ASP A 163 -4.87 -15.20 18.69
N THR A 164 -5.27 -14.39 17.71
CA THR A 164 -5.46 -12.93 17.87
C THR A 164 -6.68 -12.55 18.72
N ASN A 165 -7.53 -13.51 19.08
CA ASN A 165 -8.64 -13.28 20.03
C ASN A 165 -8.22 -13.48 21.49
N ARG A 166 -7.11 -14.19 21.75
CA ARG A 166 -6.61 -14.51 23.10
C ARG A 166 -5.30 -13.82 23.45
N GLU A 167 -4.50 -13.50 22.44
CA GLU A 167 -3.20 -12.87 22.61
C GLU A 167 -3.21 -11.45 22.04
N PHE A 168 -2.72 -10.50 22.84
CA PHE A 168 -2.56 -9.12 22.39
C PHE A 168 -1.38 -9.04 21.42
N LEU A 169 -1.65 -8.53 20.22
CA LEU A 169 -0.61 -8.18 19.27
C LEU A 169 0.18 -6.99 19.82
N PHE A 170 1.32 -7.24 20.46
CA PHE A 170 2.22 -6.16 20.85
C PHE A 170 2.92 -5.65 19.61
N THR A 171 2.50 -4.48 19.15
CA THR A 171 3.16 -3.82 18.03
C THR A 171 3.91 -2.59 18.51
N ARG A 172 5.20 -2.51 18.18
CA ARG A 172 6.03 -1.34 18.46
C ARG A 172 6.19 -0.52 17.19
N LEU A 173 6.15 0.79 17.33
CA LEU A 173 6.62 1.69 16.30
C LEU A 173 8.16 1.57 16.27
N GLY A 174 8.67 1.05 15.16
CA GLY A 174 10.09 1.09 14.78
C GLY A 174 10.43 2.41 14.09
N GLY A 175 11.70 2.57 13.71
CA GLY A 175 12.15 3.78 13.01
C GLY A 175 11.50 3.97 11.62
N PRO A 176 11.82 5.06 10.92
CA PRO A 176 11.36 5.28 9.56
C PRO A 176 11.79 4.14 8.61
N PRO A 177 11.01 3.84 7.56
CA PRO A 177 11.34 2.78 6.63
C PRO A 177 12.63 3.10 5.86
N VAL A 178 13.36 2.05 5.49
CA VAL A 178 14.61 2.16 4.72
C VAL A 178 14.36 1.68 3.29
N LEU A 179 14.61 2.53 2.32
CA LEU A 179 14.60 2.16 0.91
C LEU A 179 16.03 1.85 0.47
N ALA A 180 16.29 0.63 0.00
CA ALA A 180 17.60 0.23 -0.49
C ALA A 180 17.54 -0.19 -1.96
N VAL A 181 18.47 0.28 -2.78
CA VAL A 181 18.67 -0.16 -4.16
C VAL A 181 19.58 -1.37 -4.18
N VAL A 182 19.12 -2.48 -4.76
CA VAL A 182 19.96 -3.66 -4.99
C VAL A 182 20.58 -3.59 -6.38
N ASP A 183 21.75 -4.22 -6.53
CA ASP A 183 22.51 -4.27 -7.78
C ASP A 183 21.87 -5.19 -8.85
N GLN A 184 20.88 -5.99 -8.47
CA GLN A 184 20.20 -6.94 -9.36
C GLN A 184 19.05 -6.28 -10.15
N PRO A 185 18.85 -6.68 -11.43
CA PRO A 185 17.77 -6.17 -12.27
C PRO A 185 16.42 -6.79 -11.90
N ALA A 186 15.36 -5.99 -11.93
CA ALA A 186 14.02 -6.43 -11.56
C ALA A 186 13.50 -7.58 -12.46
N PRO A 187 12.69 -8.53 -11.92
CA PRO A 187 12.05 -9.59 -12.70
C PRO A 187 11.20 -9.07 -13.84
N ALA A 188 10.42 -8.04 -13.53
CA ALA A 188 9.49 -7.40 -14.41
C ALA A 188 9.19 -6.00 -13.88
N ARG A 189 8.96 -5.07 -14.80
CA ARG A 189 8.37 -3.76 -14.52
C ARG A 189 6.98 -3.73 -15.12
N LEU A 190 6.02 -3.32 -14.31
CA LEU A 190 4.63 -3.21 -14.71
C LEU A 190 4.28 -1.74 -14.93
N GLU A 191 3.63 -1.46 -16.04
CA GLU A 191 3.28 -0.10 -16.47
C GLU A 191 1.78 0.00 -16.76
N LEU A 192 1.18 1.05 -16.18
CA LEU A 192 -0.22 1.40 -16.27
C LEU A 192 -0.36 2.87 -16.68
N PRO A 193 -1.45 3.26 -17.37
CA PRO A 193 -1.77 4.67 -17.56
C PRO A 193 -1.98 5.36 -16.20
N ALA A 194 -1.41 6.56 -16.03
CA ALA A 194 -1.43 7.28 -14.77
C ALA A 194 -2.84 7.69 -14.32
N ILE A 195 -3.70 8.07 -15.27
CA ILE A 195 -5.10 8.44 -15.01
C ILE A 195 -5.98 7.70 -16.01
N THR A 196 -7.03 7.07 -15.52
CA THR A 196 -8.09 6.46 -16.32
C THR A 196 -9.43 7.02 -15.86
N GLU A 197 -10.30 7.40 -16.80
CA GLU A 197 -11.65 7.88 -16.50
C GLU A 197 -12.68 6.79 -16.76
N VAL A 198 -13.70 6.72 -15.90
CA VAL A 198 -14.84 5.80 -16.06
C VAL A 198 -16.10 6.52 -15.59
N LYS A 199 -17.24 6.26 -16.23
CA LYS A 199 -18.53 6.74 -15.72
C LYS A 199 -18.98 5.91 -14.52
N ALA A 200 -19.69 6.52 -13.59
CA ALA A 200 -20.24 5.84 -12.42
C ALA A 200 -21.07 4.62 -12.85
N GLY A 201 -20.69 3.45 -12.33
CA GLY A 201 -21.38 2.20 -12.60
C GLY A 201 -21.04 1.52 -13.93
N GLU A 202 -20.11 2.05 -14.72
CA GLU A 202 -19.62 1.41 -15.95
C GLU A 202 -18.34 0.60 -15.72
N LYS A 203 -17.98 -0.20 -16.72
CA LYS A 203 -16.72 -0.95 -16.78
C LYS A 203 -15.69 -0.16 -17.58
N VAL A 204 -14.42 -0.30 -17.20
CA VAL A 204 -13.29 0.23 -17.97
C VAL A 204 -12.23 -0.85 -18.17
N GLU A 205 -11.66 -0.88 -19.37
CA GLU A 205 -10.51 -1.72 -19.71
C GLU A 205 -9.22 -0.91 -19.61
N ILE A 206 -8.28 -1.37 -18.79
CA ILE A 206 -6.98 -0.75 -18.59
C ILE A 206 -5.92 -1.68 -19.16
N ILE A 207 -5.10 -1.18 -20.09
CA ILE A 207 -3.98 -1.95 -20.65
C ILE A 207 -2.84 -1.94 -19.64
N VAL A 208 -2.41 -3.13 -19.25
CA VAL A 208 -1.27 -3.38 -18.36
C VAL A 208 -0.11 -3.88 -19.20
N LYS A 209 0.99 -3.14 -19.22
CA LYS A 209 2.21 -3.53 -19.93
C LYS A 209 3.23 -4.12 -18.95
N ALA A 210 3.89 -5.21 -19.36
CA ALA A 210 4.93 -5.89 -18.60
C ALA A 210 6.24 -5.89 -19.39
N HIS A 211 7.25 -5.24 -18.83
CA HIS A 211 8.63 -5.28 -19.32
C HIS A 211 9.38 -6.33 -18.50
N ARG A 212 9.58 -7.53 -19.06
CA ARG A 212 10.12 -8.70 -18.35
C ARG A 212 11.62 -8.85 -18.57
N ALA A 213 12.33 -9.30 -17.55
CA ALA A 213 13.64 -9.89 -17.74
C ALA A 213 13.52 -11.21 -18.52
N GLU A 214 14.54 -11.56 -19.30
CA GLU A 214 14.55 -12.77 -20.15
C GLU A 214 14.28 -14.06 -19.35
N ALA A 215 14.77 -14.12 -18.11
CA ALA A 215 14.58 -15.26 -17.20
C ALA A 215 13.15 -15.38 -16.64
N CYS A 216 12.30 -14.37 -16.75
CA CYS A 216 10.94 -14.35 -16.20
C CYS A 216 9.90 -14.73 -17.26
N THR A 217 9.72 -16.03 -17.47
CA THR A 217 8.85 -16.57 -18.54
C THR A 217 7.45 -16.96 -18.09
N GLU A 218 7.22 -17.12 -16.79
CA GLU A 218 5.94 -17.55 -16.22
C GLU A 218 4.85 -16.48 -16.31
N ALA A 219 3.59 -16.89 -16.18
CA ALA A 219 2.45 -15.97 -16.13
C ALA A 219 2.51 -15.10 -14.86
N LEU A 220 2.19 -13.81 -14.99
CA LEU A 220 2.12 -12.89 -13.86
C LEU A 220 0.67 -12.75 -13.43
N VAL A 221 0.36 -13.21 -12.22
CA VAL A 221 -0.97 -13.05 -11.62
C VAL A 221 -0.92 -11.87 -10.66
N LEU A 222 -1.53 -10.75 -11.09
CA LEU A 222 -1.47 -9.47 -10.40
C LEU A 222 -2.83 -9.15 -9.79
N LYS A 223 -2.81 -8.62 -8.57
CA LYS A 223 -4.00 -8.15 -7.87
C LYS A 223 -3.99 -6.64 -7.74
N VAL A 224 -5.19 -6.07 -7.80
CA VAL A 224 -5.40 -4.65 -7.51
C VAL A 224 -5.39 -4.44 -6.00
N ILE A 225 -4.59 -3.46 -5.55
CA ILE A 225 -4.59 -2.95 -4.19
C ILE A 225 -5.00 -1.48 -4.23
N GLY A 226 -5.92 -1.08 -3.35
CA GLY A 226 -6.39 0.30 -3.24
C GLY A 226 -7.72 0.59 -3.92
N LEU A 227 -8.32 -0.34 -4.69
CA LEU A 227 -9.69 -0.17 -5.21
C LEU A 227 -10.71 -0.98 -4.40
N GLY A 228 -11.65 -0.28 -3.79
CA GLY A 228 -12.83 -0.87 -3.14
C GLY A 228 -12.50 -1.93 -2.08
N ASP A 229 -13.36 -2.93 -1.98
CA ASP A 229 -13.17 -4.09 -1.10
C ASP A 229 -12.11 -5.04 -1.70
N PRO A 230 -11.00 -5.32 -0.99
CA PRO A 230 -9.96 -6.25 -1.45
C PRO A 230 -10.49 -7.66 -1.81
N ALA A 231 -11.61 -8.09 -1.23
CA ALA A 231 -12.24 -9.38 -1.55
C ALA A 231 -12.91 -9.39 -2.93
N LYS A 232 -13.31 -8.22 -3.44
CA LYS A 232 -13.98 -8.03 -4.73
C LYS A 232 -13.06 -7.44 -5.79
N ALA A 233 -11.85 -7.01 -5.40
CA ALA A 233 -10.88 -6.40 -6.29
C ALA A 233 -10.53 -7.33 -7.46
N PRO A 234 -10.56 -6.84 -8.72
CA PRO A 234 -10.23 -7.66 -9.87
C PRO A 234 -8.75 -8.06 -9.85
N ALA A 235 -8.47 -9.21 -10.46
CA ALA A 235 -7.11 -9.67 -10.74
C ALA A 235 -6.88 -9.67 -12.25
N VAL A 236 -5.64 -9.43 -12.66
CA VAL A 236 -5.22 -9.52 -14.05
C VAL A 236 -4.11 -10.56 -14.17
N THR A 237 -4.24 -11.44 -15.14
CA THR A 237 -3.22 -12.44 -15.46
C THR A 237 -2.58 -12.04 -16.77
N ILE A 238 -1.28 -11.74 -16.75
CA ILE A 238 -0.47 -11.56 -17.95
C ILE A 238 0.06 -12.93 -18.34
N PRO A 239 -0.37 -13.51 -19.47
CA PRO A 239 0.06 -14.84 -19.88
C PRO A 239 1.59 -14.96 -19.99
N ALA A 240 2.09 -16.19 -19.92
CA ALA A 240 3.50 -16.48 -20.12
C ALA A 240 4.00 -15.85 -21.43
N LYS A 241 5.13 -15.13 -21.36
CA LYS A 241 5.76 -14.40 -22.47
C LYS A 241 4.93 -13.28 -23.12
N ALA A 242 3.70 -13.02 -22.68
CA ALA A 242 2.92 -11.89 -23.16
C ALA A 242 3.44 -10.58 -22.56
N ALA A 243 3.49 -9.54 -23.41
CA ALA A 243 3.90 -8.20 -23.03
C ALA A 243 2.75 -7.37 -22.42
N GLU A 244 1.49 -7.73 -22.70
CA GLU A 244 0.34 -6.93 -22.30
C GLU A 244 -0.83 -7.80 -21.86
N ALA A 245 -1.68 -7.27 -20.97
CA ALA A 245 -2.98 -7.82 -20.65
C ALA A 245 -3.99 -6.71 -20.35
N ARG A 246 -5.27 -7.05 -20.34
CA ARG A 246 -6.36 -6.12 -20.04
C ARG A 246 -6.88 -6.36 -18.63
N LEU A 247 -6.81 -5.32 -17.80
CA LEU A 247 -7.48 -5.28 -16.50
C LEU A 247 -8.87 -4.68 -16.70
N VAL A 248 -9.91 -5.47 -16.42
CA VAL A 248 -11.30 -4.98 -16.43
C VAL A 248 -11.68 -4.55 -15.02
N VAL A 249 -11.98 -3.26 -14.87
CA VAL A 249 -12.47 -2.70 -13.60
C VAL A 249 -13.95 -2.39 -13.75
N ASP A 250 -14.78 -2.97 -12.89
CA ASP A 250 -16.21 -2.71 -12.82
C ASP A 250 -16.51 -1.79 -11.63
N ALA A 251 -16.79 -0.52 -11.90
CA ALA A 251 -17.04 0.47 -10.86
C ALA A 251 -18.32 0.16 -10.06
N LYS A 252 -19.31 -0.50 -10.69
CA LYS A 252 -20.57 -0.90 -10.02
C LYS A 252 -20.33 -2.07 -9.07
N ALA A 253 -19.63 -3.11 -9.52
CA ALA A 253 -19.33 -4.28 -8.71
C ALA A 253 -18.46 -3.95 -7.49
N LEU A 254 -17.57 -2.97 -7.65
CA LEU A 254 -16.71 -2.45 -6.58
C LEU A 254 -17.36 -1.37 -5.71
N ALA A 255 -18.59 -0.95 -6.04
CA ALA A 255 -19.32 0.13 -5.37
C ALA A 255 -18.47 1.40 -5.19
N LEU A 256 -17.72 1.78 -6.24
CA LEU A 256 -16.86 2.95 -6.20
C LEU A 256 -17.72 4.22 -6.25
N ALA A 257 -17.55 5.08 -5.25
CA ALA A 257 -18.19 6.39 -5.24
C ALA A 257 -17.59 7.30 -6.33
N PRO A 258 -18.34 8.29 -6.85
CA PRO A 258 -17.78 9.34 -7.70
C PRO A 258 -16.57 10.02 -7.04
N GLY A 259 -15.53 10.28 -7.82
CA GLY A 259 -14.26 10.86 -7.35
C GLY A 259 -13.02 10.10 -7.82
N GLU A 260 -11.88 10.45 -7.23
CA GLU A 260 -10.58 9.85 -7.55
C GLU A 260 -10.22 8.72 -6.59
N HIS A 261 -9.80 7.59 -7.15
CA HIS A 261 -9.34 6.40 -6.44
C HIS A 261 -7.94 6.03 -6.91
N GLY A 262 -7.00 5.83 -5.99
CA GLY A 262 -5.65 5.40 -6.33
C GLY A 262 -5.49 3.91 -6.16
N PHE A 263 -4.69 3.29 -7.03
CA PHE A 263 -4.41 1.87 -6.93
C PHE A 263 -3.07 1.49 -7.55
N ILE A 264 -2.61 0.30 -7.18
CA ILE A 264 -1.45 -0.38 -7.77
C ILE A 264 -1.81 -1.83 -8.10
N LEU A 265 -1.03 -2.43 -8.99
CA LEU A 265 -1.00 -3.86 -9.18
C LEU A 265 0.18 -4.46 -8.44
N GLN A 266 -0.05 -5.58 -7.77
CA GLN A 266 0.98 -6.33 -7.06
C GLN A 266 0.82 -7.82 -7.32
N GLY A 267 1.94 -8.52 -7.50
CA GLY A 267 1.92 -9.97 -7.62
C GLY A 267 3.31 -10.59 -7.59
N PRO A 268 3.39 -11.92 -7.46
CA PRO A 268 4.66 -12.63 -7.54
C PRO A 268 5.13 -12.76 -8.99
N ALA A 269 6.43 -12.57 -9.20
CA ALA A 269 7.16 -12.94 -10.41
C ALA A 269 8.20 -14.00 -10.02
N VAL A 270 8.18 -15.14 -10.72
CA VAL A 270 9.10 -16.25 -10.46
C VAL A 270 10.26 -16.17 -11.43
N MET A 271 11.49 -16.30 -10.93
CA MET A 271 12.68 -16.46 -11.77
C MET A 271 13.73 -17.36 -11.08
N PRO A 272 14.61 -18.02 -11.86
CA PRO A 272 15.76 -18.72 -11.31
C PRO A 272 16.75 -17.75 -10.65
N VAL A 273 17.35 -18.14 -9.52
CA VAL A 273 18.34 -17.31 -8.79
C VAL A 273 19.66 -18.06 -8.69
N GLY A 274 20.61 -17.73 -9.56
CA GLY A 274 21.93 -18.36 -9.57
C GLY A 274 21.93 -19.83 -10.03
N LYS A 275 23.12 -20.34 -10.36
CA LYS A 275 23.29 -21.69 -10.96
C LYS A 275 22.99 -22.86 -10.00
N ASN A 276 23.02 -22.62 -8.68
CA ASN A 276 22.92 -23.68 -7.66
C ASN A 276 21.66 -23.58 -6.77
N ALA A 277 20.71 -22.68 -7.07
CA ALA A 277 19.49 -22.61 -6.25
C ALA A 277 18.59 -23.82 -6.54
N PRO A 278 18.15 -24.55 -5.50
CA PRO A 278 17.35 -25.78 -5.67
C PRO A 278 15.94 -25.51 -6.20
N LYS A 279 15.43 -24.27 -6.11
CA LYS A 279 14.11 -23.85 -6.60
C LYS A 279 14.16 -22.38 -7.08
N PRO A 280 13.36 -22.00 -8.09
CA PRO A 280 13.23 -20.60 -8.47
C PRO A 280 12.65 -19.79 -7.31
N ALA A 281 13.07 -18.53 -7.21
CA ALA A 281 12.58 -17.63 -6.18
C ALA A 281 11.40 -16.81 -6.68
N SER A 282 10.52 -16.43 -5.76
CA SER A 282 9.38 -15.57 -6.01
C SER A 282 9.69 -14.16 -5.54
N PHE A 283 9.61 -13.21 -6.45
CA PHE A 283 9.86 -11.78 -6.23
C PHE A 283 8.55 -11.03 -6.27
N LEU A 284 8.37 -10.09 -5.36
CA LEU A 284 7.19 -9.22 -5.39
C LEU A 284 7.41 -8.10 -6.41
N VAL A 285 6.55 -8.01 -7.42
CA VAL A 285 6.57 -6.93 -8.41
C VAL A 285 5.37 -6.01 -8.23
N HIS A 286 5.59 -4.73 -8.49
CA HIS A 286 4.58 -3.67 -8.40
C HIS A 286 4.48 -2.90 -9.72
N SER A 287 3.31 -2.34 -10.00
CA SER A 287 3.14 -1.32 -11.04
C SER A 287 3.45 0.07 -10.52
N ASN A 288 3.58 1.03 -11.45
CA ASN A 288 3.43 2.43 -11.11
C ASN A 288 2.02 2.69 -10.53
N PRO A 289 1.88 3.73 -9.67
CA PRO A 289 0.59 4.13 -9.15
C PRO A 289 -0.30 4.65 -10.29
N ALA A 290 -1.56 4.23 -10.28
CA ALA A 290 -2.58 4.64 -11.22
C ALA A 290 -3.77 5.26 -10.48
N ARG A 291 -4.45 6.20 -11.12
CA ARG A 291 -5.68 6.85 -10.62
C ARG A 291 -6.86 6.47 -11.51
N LEU A 292 -7.95 6.06 -10.89
CA LEU A 292 -9.24 5.87 -11.52
C LEU A 292 -10.17 7.02 -11.10
N ARG A 293 -10.59 7.83 -12.07
CA ARG A 293 -11.55 8.92 -11.87
C ARG A 293 -12.93 8.45 -12.27
N VAL A 294 -13.81 8.28 -11.29
CA VAL A 294 -15.22 7.92 -11.49
C VAL A 294 -16.02 9.21 -11.62
N LYS A 295 -16.60 9.44 -12.80
CA LYS A 295 -17.46 10.60 -13.10
C LYS A 295 -18.92 10.28 -12.85
#